data_AF-A0A7Y8SQF2-F1
#
_entry.id   AF-A0A7Y8SQF2-F1
#
_cell.length_a   1.000
_cell.length_b   1.000
_cell.length_c   1.000
_cell.angle_alpha   90.00
_cell.angle_beta   90.00
_cell.angle_gamma   90.00
#
_symmetry.space_group_name_H-M   'P 1'
#
loop_
_entity.id
_entity.type
_entity.pdbx_description
1 polymer ?
#
loop_
_entity_poly.entity_id
_entity_poly.type
_entity_poly.pdbx_seq_one_letter_code
_entity_poly.pdbx_strand_id
1 'polypeptide(L)'
;MERTSGAAGAASGHWVDPAGSSAARSPRGPVSSGALSLFTLSHLFLGGALAGLMVLAIAIAFGMGYVRELERGLIDPRILPSQSLETLEAAAARLGPMGALGRVHAFNTMADPAILDALDADIAAAGRLIDAAAGYSADLDGAIDWGALAWTLDTFRDLAQWLRGGADLDRLEAVVTATAAYDGLAAELERLAREEARRRAFGIERVVDIGQALVLAALCLLVFGAVGIAVLLRRHVREPVDALLESLTESEARDYGQPIWGTQRTDEFGALAHGVERLRRA
;
A
#
# COMPACT_ATOMS: atom_id res chain seq x y z
N MET A 1 -49.70 -18.57 -7.84
CA MET A 1 -51.04 -18.01 -7.56
C MET A 1 -50.83 -16.59 -7.07
N GLU A 2 -51.73 -15.68 -7.47
CA GLU A 2 -51.71 -14.19 -7.33
C GLU A 2 -50.83 -13.48 -8.39
N ARG A 3 -51.41 -13.01 -9.51
CA ARG A 3 -52.25 -11.80 -9.76
C ARG A 3 -51.42 -10.50 -9.71
N THR A 4 -51.48 -9.51 -10.59
CA THR A 4 -52.02 -9.19 -11.94
C THR A 4 -51.76 -7.68 -12.14
N SER A 5 -51.59 -7.21 -13.39
CA SER A 5 -52.09 -5.89 -13.89
C SER A 5 -51.47 -4.59 -13.31
N GLY A 6 -51.15 -3.53 -14.06
CA GLY A 6 -51.48 -3.10 -15.42
C GLY A 6 -51.23 -1.58 -15.58
N ALA A 7 -51.62 -1.03 -16.75
CA ALA A 7 -51.56 0.36 -17.25
C ALA A 7 -50.28 0.66 -18.07
N ALA A 8 -50.27 0.72 -19.41
CA ALA A 8 -51.24 1.15 -20.43
C ALA A 8 -51.75 2.60 -20.22
N GLY A 9 -51.10 3.53 -20.92
CA GLY A 9 -51.54 4.91 -21.09
C GLY A 9 -51.20 5.38 -22.50
N ALA A 10 -52.08 5.08 -23.45
CA ALA A 10 -52.08 5.65 -24.78
C ALA A 10 -52.63 7.08 -24.72
N ALA A 11 -51.93 8.03 -25.33
CA ALA A 11 -52.49 9.33 -25.68
C ALA A 11 -52.19 9.60 -27.17
N SER A 12 -53.24 9.43 -27.95
CA SER A 12 -53.37 9.82 -29.35
C SER A 12 -53.65 11.31 -29.48
N GLY A 13 -53.13 11.91 -30.56
CA GLY A 13 -53.72 13.09 -31.21
C GLY A 13 -52.82 14.32 -31.16
N HIS A 14 -52.24 14.72 -32.30
CA HIS A 14 -52.89 15.61 -33.27
C HIS A 14 -51.90 15.87 -34.42
N TRP A 15 -52.30 15.52 -35.64
CA TRP A 15 -51.68 16.04 -36.86
C TRP A 15 -52.22 17.46 -37.14
N VAL A 16 -51.35 18.35 -37.63
CA VAL A 16 -51.54 19.39 -38.68
C VAL A 16 -50.41 20.44 -38.53
N ASP A 17 -49.27 20.20 -39.19
CA ASP A 17 -48.80 20.82 -40.45
C ASP A 17 -49.06 22.34 -40.72
N PRO A 18 -48.39 22.98 -41.70
CA PRO A 18 -46.96 23.31 -41.81
C PRO A 18 -46.77 24.79 -42.28
N ALA A 19 -45.91 25.60 -41.68
CA ALA A 19 -45.39 26.80 -42.35
C ALA A 19 -44.30 27.49 -41.53
N GLY A 20 -43.16 27.73 -42.18
CA GLY A 20 -42.53 29.04 -42.11
C GLY A 20 -42.08 29.52 -40.74
N SER A 21 -41.05 28.89 -40.18
CA SER A 21 -40.03 29.70 -39.50
C SER A 21 -38.74 29.59 -40.28
N SER A 22 -38.56 30.53 -41.21
CA SER A 22 -37.23 30.98 -41.61
C SER A 22 -36.57 31.56 -40.36
N ALA A 23 -36.12 30.68 -39.46
CA ALA A 23 -35.18 31.06 -38.43
C ALA A 23 -33.93 31.50 -39.19
N ALA A 24 -33.81 32.81 -39.37
CA ALA A 24 -32.59 33.46 -39.77
C ALA A 24 -31.50 32.88 -38.88
N ARG A 25 -30.68 31.97 -39.45
CA ARG A 25 -29.42 31.57 -38.87
C ARG A 25 -28.64 32.87 -38.75
N SER A 26 -28.69 33.47 -37.55
CA SER A 26 -27.80 34.57 -37.22
C SER A 26 -26.40 34.09 -37.58
N PRO A 27 -25.63 34.87 -38.36
CA PRO A 27 -24.26 34.51 -38.66
C PRO A 27 -23.58 34.28 -37.33
N ARG A 28 -23.20 33.03 -37.05
CA ARG A 28 -22.35 32.70 -35.90
C ARG A 28 -21.16 33.63 -36.05
N GLY A 29 -21.08 34.65 -35.19
CA GLY A 29 -19.98 35.61 -35.19
C GLY A 29 -18.66 34.84 -35.19
N PRO A 30 -17.58 35.41 -35.74
CA PRO A 30 -16.30 34.73 -35.86
C PRO A 30 -15.89 34.26 -34.46
N VAL A 31 -16.10 32.97 -34.20
CA VAL A 31 -15.58 32.31 -33.02
C VAL A 31 -14.09 32.39 -33.26
N SER A 32 -13.39 33.28 -32.56
CA SER A 32 -11.94 33.28 -32.49
C SER A 32 -11.52 32.03 -31.71
N SER A 33 -11.75 30.87 -32.32
CA SER A 33 -11.14 29.61 -31.92
C SER A 33 -9.66 29.81 -32.12
N GLY A 34 -8.95 30.18 -31.05
CA GLY A 34 -7.50 30.15 -31.01
C GLY A 34 -7.06 28.76 -31.44
N ALA A 35 -6.70 28.63 -32.72
CA ALA A 35 -6.33 27.37 -33.31
C ALA A 35 -4.96 27.00 -32.74
N LEU A 36 -4.95 26.03 -31.81
CA LEU A 36 -3.73 25.36 -31.41
C LEU A 36 -3.16 24.69 -32.67
N SER A 37 -1.97 25.11 -33.11
CA SER A 37 -1.32 24.52 -34.28
C SER A 37 -1.01 23.04 -34.02
N LEU A 38 -0.84 22.21 -35.06
CA LEU A 38 -0.38 20.82 -34.86
C LEU A 38 0.94 20.76 -34.09
N PHE A 39 1.73 21.83 -34.16
CA PHE A 39 2.91 22.02 -33.33
C PHE A 39 2.58 22.11 -31.83
N THR A 40 1.55 22.87 -31.43
CA THR A 40 1.12 22.92 -30.02
C THR A 40 0.51 21.58 -29.57
N LEU A 41 -0.21 20.90 -30.46
CA LEU A 41 -0.78 19.57 -30.20
C LEU A 41 0.28 18.49 -30.02
N SER A 42 1.34 18.50 -30.84
CA SER A 42 2.47 17.58 -30.69
C SER A 42 3.24 17.84 -29.39
N HIS A 43 3.38 19.09 -28.96
CA HIS A 43 3.99 19.44 -27.67
C HIS A 43 3.11 19.03 -26.48
N LEU A 44 1.78 19.14 -26.60
CA LEU A 44 0.85 18.62 -25.60
C LEU A 44 0.91 17.09 -25.50
N PHE A 45 1.02 16.39 -26.64
CA PHE A 45 1.20 14.94 -26.67
C PHE A 45 2.54 14.51 -26.08
N LEU A 46 3.62 15.17 -26.47
CA LEU A 46 4.96 14.90 -25.96
C LEU A 46 5.06 15.22 -24.47
N GLY A 47 4.48 16.34 -24.04
CA GLY A 47 4.38 16.74 -22.63
C GLY A 47 3.55 15.75 -21.81
N GLY A 48 2.42 15.26 -22.35
CA GLY A 48 1.60 14.22 -21.71
C GLY A 48 2.32 12.88 -21.62
N ALA A 49 3.02 12.47 -22.68
CA ALA A 49 3.82 11.24 -22.68
C ALA A 49 5.01 11.31 -21.71
N LEU A 50 5.70 12.45 -21.65
CA LEU A 50 6.77 12.70 -20.69
C LEU A 50 6.25 12.75 -19.26
N ALA A 51 5.09 13.37 -19.02
CA ALA A 51 4.44 13.36 -17.71
C ALA A 51 4.04 11.94 -17.29
N GLY A 52 3.49 11.14 -18.21
CA GLY A 52 3.17 9.74 -17.97
C GLY A 52 4.41 8.90 -17.65
N LEU A 53 5.50 9.09 -18.40
CA LEU A 53 6.79 8.44 -18.13
C LEU A 53 7.39 8.89 -16.81
N MET A 54 7.28 10.17 -16.44
CA MET A 54 7.72 10.66 -15.14
C MET A 54 6.91 10.05 -14.00
N VAL A 55 5.59 9.97 -14.13
CA VAL A 55 4.74 9.34 -13.10
C VAL A 55 5.07 7.86 -12.98
N LEU A 56 5.28 7.15 -14.09
CA LEU A 56 5.70 5.76 -14.09
C LEU A 56 7.09 5.60 -13.45
N ALA A 57 8.05 6.46 -13.79
CA ALA A 57 9.39 6.44 -13.21
C ALA A 57 9.38 6.76 -11.71
N ILE A 58 8.54 7.70 -11.26
CA ILE A 58 8.33 8.00 -9.84
C ILE A 58 7.65 6.82 -9.15
N ALA A 59 6.65 6.19 -9.75
CA ALA A 59 5.99 5.01 -9.19
C ALA A 59 6.94 3.81 -9.11
N ILE A 60 7.83 3.63 -10.10
CA ILE A 60 8.87 2.60 -10.09
C ILE A 60 9.97 2.94 -9.09
N ALA A 61 10.43 4.18 -9.00
CA ALA A 61 11.45 4.62 -8.04
C ALA A 61 10.92 4.57 -6.61
N PHE A 62 9.66 4.94 -6.41
CA PHE A 62 8.95 4.78 -5.14
C PHE A 62 8.77 3.29 -4.86
N GLY A 63 8.32 2.48 -5.82
CA GLY A 63 8.20 1.03 -5.69
C GLY A 63 9.54 0.35 -5.37
N MET A 64 10.65 0.74 -6.01
CA MET A 64 11.98 0.22 -5.72
C MET A 64 12.53 0.72 -4.39
N GLY A 65 12.34 2.01 -4.06
CA GLY A 65 12.70 2.57 -2.76
C GLY A 65 11.89 1.93 -1.64
N TYR A 66 10.63 1.63 -1.89
CA TYR A 66 9.69 0.99 -0.98
C TYR A 66 9.91 -0.51 -0.86
N VAL A 67 10.24 -1.21 -1.95
CA VAL A 67 10.72 -2.59 -1.92
C VAL A 67 12.03 -2.64 -1.16
N ARG A 68 12.94 -1.68 -1.33
CA ARG A 68 14.20 -1.58 -0.58
C ARG A 68 13.98 -1.20 0.88
N GLU A 69 12.94 -0.44 1.21
CA GLU A 69 12.55 -0.14 2.59
C GLU A 69 11.72 -1.26 3.23
N LEU A 70 11.05 -2.09 2.43
CA LEU A 70 10.49 -3.39 2.84
C LEU A 70 11.60 -4.41 3.00
N GLU A 71 12.60 -4.42 2.12
CA GLU A 71 13.78 -5.27 2.21
C GLU A 71 14.60 -4.85 3.40
N ARG A 72 14.81 -3.55 3.65
CA ARG A 72 15.34 -3.04 4.92
C ARG A 72 14.36 -3.26 6.06
N GLY A 73 13.05 -3.23 5.87
CA GLY A 73 12.10 -3.59 6.92
C GLY A 73 12.10 -5.08 7.25
N LEU A 74 12.58 -5.94 6.33
CA LEU A 74 12.72 -7.39 6.47
C LEU A 74 14.15 -7.81 6.84
N ILE A 75 15.17 -7.06 6.43
CA ILE A 75 16.62 -7.28 6.66
C ILE A 75 17.12 -6.44 7.84
N ASP A 76 16.49 -5.30 8.10
CA ASP A 76 16.68 -4.40 9.25
C ASP A 76 15.33 -4.17 9.99
N PRO A 77 14.59 -5.25 10.38
CA PRO A 77 13.43 -5.08 11.22
C PRO A 77 13.98 -4.81 12.60
N ARG A 78 13.97 -3.58 13.12
CA ARG A 78 14.08 -3.29 14.57
C ARG A 78 14.88 -4.37 15.31
N ILE A 79 16.17 -4.47 14.99
CA ILE A 79 17.03 -5.61 15.36
C ILE A 79 16.90 -5.94 16.87
N LEU A 80 16.56 -4.93 17.64
CA LEU A 80 16.31 -4.92 19.07
C LEU A 80 15.14 -5.84 19.54
N PRO A 81 13.85 -5.70 19.15
CA PRO A 81 12.77 -6.58 19.60
C PRO A 81 12.96 -8.08 19.35
N SER A 82 13.29 -8.49 18.11
CA SER A 82 13.43 -9.91 17.80
C SER A 82 14.67 -10.51 18.48
N GLN A 83 15.77 -9.75 18.57
CA GLN A 83 16.93 -10.18 19.35
C GLN A 83 16.61 -10.23 20.84
N SER A 84 15.82 -9.29 21.38
CA SER A 84 15.39 -9.33 22.78
C SER A 84 14.55 -10.57 23.07
N LEU A 85 13.62 -10.93 22.16
CA LEU A 85 12.79 -12.13 22.30
C LEU A 85 13.65 -13.40 22.22
N GLU A 86 14.53 -13.52 21.22
CA GLU A 86 15.45 -14.66 21.07
C GLU A 86 16.38 -14.80 22.29
N THR A 87 16.87 -13.67 22.82
CA THR A 87 17.72 -13.65 24.02
C THR A 87 16.93 -14.09 25.26
N LEU A 88 15.66 -13.68 25.38
CA LEU A 88 14.78 -14.10 26.48
C LEU A 88 14.35 -15.57 26.36
N GLU A 89 14.11 -16.08 25.15
CA GLU A 89 13.88 -17.50 24.89
C GLU A 89 15.10 -18.34 25.28
N ALA A 90 16.30 -17.86 24.97
CA ALA A 90 17.54 -18.50 25.42
C ALA A 90 17.67 -18.48 26.96
N ALA A 91 17.26 -17.40 27.62
CA ALA A 91 17.22 -17.33 29.09
C ALA A 91 16.21 -18.32 29.68
N ALA A 92 15.01 -18.41 29.10
CA ALA A 92 14.00 -19.38 29.51
C ALA A 92 14.47 -20.82 29.30
N ALA A 93 15.13 -21.13 28.18
CA ALA A 93 15.70 -22.46 27.96
C ALA A 93 16.73 -22.85 29.03
N ARG A 94 17.49 -21.87 29.57
CA ARG A 94 18.44 -22.07 30.67
C ARG A 94 17.75 -22.30 32.02
N LEU A 95 16.61 -21.66 32.26
CA LEU A 95 15.86 -21.86 33.50
C LEU A 95 14.93 -23.08 33.46
N GLY A 96 14.53 -23.51 32.27
CA GLY A 96 13.50 -24.51 32.05
C GLY A 96 13.88 -25.96 32.37
N PRO A 97 13.03 -26.93 31.96
CA PRO A 97 13.14 -28.35 32.32
C PRO A 97 14.46 -29.02 31.91
N MET A 98 15.11 -28.52 30.85
CA MET A 98 16.41 -29.03 30.38
C MET A 98 17.61 -28.28 30.99
N GLY A 99 17.36 -27.19 31.72
CA GLY A 99 18.36 -26.37 32.38
C GLY A 99 18.21 -26.44 33.91
N ALA A 100 18.04 -25.28 34.55
CA ALA A 100 18.00 -25.13 36.00
C ALA A 100 16.97 -26.05 36.69
N LEU A 101 15.71 -26.11 36.22
CA LEU A 101 14.70 -27.03 36.79
C LEU A 101 15.11 -28.50 36.66
N GLY A 102 15.68 -28.88 35.52
CA GLY A 102 16.20 -30.23 35.31
C GLY A 102 17.33 -30.58 36.27
N ARG A 103 18.24 -29.63 36.53
CA ARG A 103 19.33 -29.79 37.50
C ARG A 103 18.84 -29.87 38.93
N VAL A 104 17.84 -29.07 39.30
CA VAL A 104 17.17 -29.18 40.60
C VAL A 104 16.59 -30.59 40.80
N HIS A 105 15.90 -31.12 39.79
CA HIS A 105 15.38 -32.49 39.83
C HIS A 105 16.48 -33.55 39.92
N ALA A 106 17.56 -33.39 39.15
CA ALA A 106 18.71 -34.29 39.19
C ALA A 106 19.41 -34.26 40.56
N PHE A 107 19.57 -33.08 41.16
CA PHE A 107 20.15 -32.93 42.49
C PHE A 107 19.27 -33.57 43.58
N ASN A 108 17.94 -33.45 43.48
CA ASN A 108 17.02 -34.13 44.39
C ASN A 108 17.13 -35.66 44.30
N THR A 109 17.56 -36.19 43.15
CA THR A 109 17.67 -37.63 42.91
C THR A 109 19.04 -38.18 43.28
N MET A 110 20.11 -37.46 42.94
CA MET A 110 21.50 -37.93 43.01
C MET A 110 22.28 -37.35 44.20
N ALA A 111 21.81 -36.24 44.78
CA ALA A 111 22.48 -35.49 45.83
C ALA A 111 23.95 -35.11 45.52
N ASP A 112 24.29 -34.99 44.24
CA ASP A 112 25.64 -34.65 43.79
C ASP A 112 25.87 -33.13 43.84
N PRO A 113 26.79 -32.62 44.69
CA PRO A 113 27.06 -31.19 44.80
C PRO A 113 27.57 -30.55 43.50
N ALA A 114 28.17 -31.31 42.57
CA ALA A 114 28.59 -30.77 41.27
C ALA A 114 27.39 -30.28 40.43
N ILE A 115 26.18 -30.79 40.69
CA ILE A 115 24.95 -30.35 40.03
C ILE A 115 24.58 -28.93 40.46
N LEU A 116 24.87 -28.54 41.71
CA LEU A 116 24.60 -27.20 42.23
C LEU A 116 25.48 -26.14 41.56
N ASP A 117 26.74 -26.49 41.24
CA ASP A 117 27.63 -25.58 40.51
C ASP A 117 27.15 -25.36 39.07
N ALA A 118 26.61 -26.42 38.44
CA ALA A 118 26.02 -26.31 37.12
C ALA A 118 24.67 -25.55 37.12
N LEU A 119 23.89 -25.66 38.22
CA LEU A 119 22.68 -24.88 38.44
C LEU A 119 23.00 -23.38 38.53
N ASP A 120 23.98 -23.00 39.35
CA ASP A 120 24.44 -21.61 39.46
C ASP A 120 24.92 -21.06 38.11
N ALA A 121 25.61 -21.87 37.33
CA ALA A 121 26.09 -21.47 36.01
C ALA A 121 24.93 -21.15 35.04
N ASP A 122 23.86 -21.95 35.05
CA ASP A 122 22.67 -21.70 34.22
C ASP A 122 21.89 -20.47 34.70
N ILE A 123 21.72 -20.29 36.01
CA ILE A 123 21.06 -19.10 36.59
C ILE A 123 21.84 -17.84 36.23
N ALA A 124 23.17 -17.87 36.39
CA ALA A 124 24.01 -16.73 36.02
C ALA A 124 24.00 -16.45 34.52
N ALA A 125 23.94 -17.49 33.68
CA ALA A 125 23.79 -17.34 32.23
C ALA A 125 22.44 -16.73 31.85
N ALA A 126 21.35 -17.20 32.45
CA ALA A 126 20.02 -16.64 32.25
C ALA A 126 19.96 -15.17 32.67
N GLY A 127 20.55 -14.80 33.81
CA GLY A 127 20.63 -13.41 34.25
C GLY A 127 21.32 -12.49 33.24
N ARG A 128 22.48 -12.91 32.71
CA ARG A 128 23.19 -12.12 31.66
C ARG A 128 22.37 -11.96 30.39
N LEU A 129 21.58 -12.97 30.02
CA LEU A 129 20.71 -12.91 28.85
C LEU A 129 19.53 -11.94 29.11
N ILE A 130 18.93 -11.97 30.30
CA ILE A 130 17.88 -11.02 30.68
C ILE A 130 18.42 -9.58 30.69
N ASP A 131 19.60 -9.34 31.25
CA ASP A 131 20.24 -8.03 31.25
C ASP A 131 20.55 -7.53 29.82
N ALA A 132 21.02 -8.42 28.95
CA ALA A 132 21.26 -8.11 27.54
C ALA A 132 19.94 -7.78 26.81
N ALA A 133 18.88 -8.56 27.06
CA ALA A 133 17.56 -8.31 26.51
C ALA A 133 16.98 -6.96 26.98
N ALA A 134 17.18 -6.61 28.25
CA ALA A 134 16.79 -5.30 28.80
C ALA A 134 17.53 -4.16 28.08
N GLY A 135 18.82 -4.34 27.79
CA GLY A 135 19.62 -3.37 27.03
C GLY A 135 19.14 -3.14 25.59
N TYR A 136 18.51 -4.14 24.97
CA TYR A 136 17.89 -3.98 23.64
C TYR A 136 16.52 -3.30 23.69
N SER A 137 15.88 -3.26 24.86
CA SER A 137 14.45 -2.99 24.98
C SER A 137 14.04 -1.54 25.26
N ALA A 138 14.93 -0.56 25.12
CA ALA A 138 14.62 0.84 25.43
C ALA A 138 13.36 1.39 24.69
N ASP A 139 12.99 0.79 23.56
CA ASP A 139 11.77 1.11 22.79
C ASP A 139 10.54 0.23 23.13
N LEU A 140 10.69 -0.76 24.01
CA LEU A 140 9.68 -1.75 24.43
C LEU A 140 9.18 -1.51 25.86
N ASP A 141 9.42 -0.32 26.43
CA ASP A 141 9.23 0.11 27.83
C ASP A 141 7.81 -0.03 28.44
N GLY A 142 6.91 -0.79 27.81
CA GLY A 142 5.63 -1.20 28.39
C GLY A 142 5.13 -2.56 27.92
N ALA A 143 5.92 -3.30 27.14
CA ALA A 143 5.55 -4.62 26.64
C ALA A 143 6.06 -5.75 27.53
N ILE A 144 7.19 -5.58 28.21
CA ILE A 144 7.86 -6.62 29.00
C ILE A 144 7.83 -6.22 30.48
N ASP A 145 7.32 -7.10 31.34
CA ASP A 145 7.42 -6.94 32.79
C ASP A 145 8.81 -7.40 33.28
N TRP A 146 9.76 -6.47 33.26
CA TRP A 146 11.12 -6.71 33.76
C TRP A 146 11.16 -7.05 35.25
N GLY A 147 10.16 -6.60 36.02
CA GLY A 147 10.03 -6.94 37.44
C GLY A 147 9.70 -8.42 37.63
N ALA A 148 8.79 -8.96 36.82
CA ALA A 148 8.47 -10.39 36.83
C ALA A 148 9.67 -11.27 36.44
N LEU A 149 10.43 -10.86 35.41
CA LEU A 149 11.66 -11.54 34.98
C LEU A 149 12.74 -11.55 36.07
N ALA A 150 12.97 -10.41 36.73
CA ALA A 150 13.91 -10.31 37.84
C ALA A 150 13.47 -11.19 39.03
N TRP A 151 12.19 -11.16 39.37
CA TRP A 151 11.62 -11.98 40.44
C TRP A 151 11.77 -13.49 40.15
N THR A 152 11.56 -13.93 38.90
CA THR A 152 11.80 -15.32 38.50
C THR A 152 13.27 -15.69 38.72
N LEU A 153 14.21 -14.84 38.29
CA LEU A 153 15.65 -15.09 38.46
C LEU A 153 16.03 -15.20 39.94
N ASP A 154 15.50 -14.30 40.79
CA ASP A 154 15.76 -14.31 42.23
C ASP A 154 15.16 -15.57 42.89
N THR A 155 13.98 -16.02 42.48
CA THR A 155 13.38 -17.28 42.93
C THR A 155 14.31 -18.48 42.66
N PHE A 156 14.94 -18.53 41.48
CA PHE A 156 15.91 -19.58 41.17
C PHE A 156 17.20 -19.47 41.98
N ARG A 157 17.68 -18.24 42.25
CA ARG A 157 18.86 -18.00 43.10
C ARG A 157 18.61 -18.45 44.54
N ASP A 158 17.46 -18.07 45.09
CA ASP A 158 17.04 -18.44 46.44
C ASP A 158 16.92 -19.95 46.57
N LEU A 159 16.32 -20.62 45.56
CA LEU A 159 16.27 -22.08 45.50
C LEU A 159 17.67 -22.70 45.50
N ALA A 160 18.61 -22.20 44.71
CA ALA A 160 19.97 -22.72 44.65
C ALA A 160 20.72 -22.55 45.99
N GLN A 161 20.59 -21.39 46.65
CA GLN A 161 21.16 -21.15 47.98
C GLN A 161 20.53 -22.07 49.03
N TRP A 162 19.22 -22.25 48.95
CA TRP A 162 18.48 -23.08 49.88
C TRP A 162 18.84 -24.57 49.74
N LEU A 163 19.00 -25.08 48.51
CA LEU A 163 19.45 -26.46 48.24
C LEU A 163 20.85 -26.74 48.80
N ARG A 164 21.72 -25.72 48.94
CA ARG A 164 23.01 -25.83 49.63
C ARG A 164 22.87 -25.86 51.15
N GLY A 165 21.82 -25.27 51.71
CA GLY A 165 21.57 -25.16 53.14
C GLY A 165 21.02 -26.44 53.81
N GLY A 166 20.47 -27.38 53.02
CA GLY A 166 20.20 -28.75 53.47
C GLY A 166 18.99 -28.98 54.38
N ALA A 167 18.01 -28.07 54.43
CA ALA A 167 16.71 -28.38 55.06
C ALA A 167 15.84 -29.24 54.11
N ASP A 168 14.96 -30.11 54.62
CA ASP A 168 14.22 -31.08 53.77
C ASP A 168 12.73 -30.74 53.55
N LEU A 169 12.06 -30.09 54.51
CA LEU A 169 10.61 -29.85 54.45
C LEU A 169 10.22 -28.69 53.53
N ASP A 170 11.01 -27.62 53.48
CA ASP A 170 10.72 -26.47 52.61
C ASP A 170 11.20 -26.69 51.15
N ARG A 171 11.75 -27.88 50.84
CA ARG A 171 12.35 -28.23 49.53
C ARG A 171 11.30 -28.31 48.45
N LEU A 172 10.22 -29.01 48.78
CA LEU A 172 9.14 -29.24 47.84
C LEU A 172 8.46 -27.91 47.48
N GLU A 173 8.26 -27.05 48.48
CA GLU A 173 7.67 -25.73 48.29
C GLU A 173 8.55 -24.83 47.42
N ALA A 174 9.85 -24.77 47.68
CA ALA A 174 10.77 -23.96 46.88
C ALA A 174 10.84 -24.42 45.40
N VAL A 175 10.81 -25.73 45.15
CA VAL A 175 10.78 -26.30 43.79
C VAL A 175 9.45 -25.98 43.08
N VAL A 176 8.33 -26.08 43.79
CA VAL A 176 7.00 -25.70 43.25
C VAL A 176 6.98 -24.21 42.91
N THR A 177 7.50 -23.35 43.78
CA THR A 177 7.58 -21.90 43.53
C THR A 177 8.45 -21.58 42.31
N ALA A 178 9.62 -22.22 42.17
CA ALA A 178 10.47 -22.03 41.00
C ALA A 178 9.83 -22.53 39.70
N THR A 179 9.08 -23.64 39.77
CA THR A 179 8.33 -24.16 38.62
C THR A 179 7.23 -23.18 38.21
N ALA A 180 6.46 -22.66 39.17
CA ALA A 180 5.43 -21.66 38.90
C ALA A 180 6.03 -20.34 38.35
N ALA A 181 7.19 -19.92 38.84
CA ALA A 181 7.91 -18.76 38.33
C ALA A 181 8.39 -18.95 36.89
N TYR A 182 8.80 -20.16 36.53
CA TYR A 182 9.15 -20.52 35.16
C TYR A 182 7.92 -20.56 34.24
N ASP A 183 6.80 -21.15 34.68
CA ASP A 183 5.57 -21.19 33.89
C ASP A 183 5.04 -19.77 33.60
N GLY A 184 5.14 -18.87 34.59
CA GLY A 184 4.84 -17.45 34.41
C GLY A 184 5.73 -16.78 33.35
N LEU A 185 7.04 -17.04 33.40
CA LEU A 185 7.99 -16.57 32.39
C LEU A 185 7.65 -17.10 30.99
N ALA A 186 7.38 -18.40 30.86
CA ALA A 186 7.05 -19.03 29.58
C ALA A 186 5.76 -18.45 28.97
N ALA A 187 4.73 -18.22 29.79
CA ALA A 187 3.48 -17.59 29.36
C ALA A 187 3.69 -16.15 28.87
N GLU A 188 4.55 -15.39 29.54
CA GLU A 188 4.89 -14.01 29.16
C GLU A 188 5.65 -13.96 27.83
N LEU A 189 6.59 -14.88 27.60
CA LEU A 189 7.29 -15.00 26.32
C LEU A 189 6.34 -15.37 25.18
N GLU A 190 5.40 -16.28 25.42
CA GLU A 190 4.39 -16.63 24.42
C GLU A 190 3.46 -15.45 24.12
N ARG A 191 3.12 -14.64 25.12
CA ARG A 191 2.34 -13.40 24.93
C ARG A 191 3.12 -12.42 24.05
N LEU A 192 4.40 -12.19 24.33
CA LEU A 192 5.27 -11.31 23.55
C LEU A 192 5.45 -11.79 22.11
N ALA A 193 5.69 -13.08 21.89
CA ALA A 193 5.79 -13.68 20.57
C ALA A 193 4.50 -13.47 19.76
N ARG A 194 3.32 -13.63 20.39
CA ARG A 194 2.02 -13.38 19.76
C ARG A 194 1.80 -11.90 19.42
N GLU A 195 2.21 -10.99 20.29
CA GLU A 195 2.14 -9.55 20.00
C GLU A 195 3.04 -9.14 18.85
N GLU A 196 4.25 -9.68 18.80
CA GLU A 196 5.19 -9.40 17.71
C GLU A 196 4.64 -9.94 16.38
N ALA A 197 4.11 -11.17 16.38
CA ALA A 197 3.45 -11.75 15.21
C ALA A 197 2.28 -10.88 14.72
N ARG A 198 1.46 -10.34 15.63
CA ARG A 198 0.38 -9.39 15.28
C ARG A 198 0.92 -8.10 14.69
N ARG A 199 1.95 -7.49 15.29
CA ARG A 199 2.58 -6.27 14.76
C ARG A 199 3.13 -6.48 13.34
N ARG A 200 3.74 -7.65 13.09
CA ARG A 200 4.20 -8.04 11.74
C ARG A 200 3.04 -8.18 10.75
N ALA A 201 1.95 -8.84 11.15
CA ALA A 201 0.76 -8.98 10.30
C ALA A 201 0.14 -7.63 9.92
N PHE A 202 -0.05 -6.72 10.88
CA PHE A 202 -0.58 -5.38 10.63
C PHE A 202 0.33 -4.52 9.74
N GLY A 203 1.66 -4.68 9.87
CA GLY A 203 2.62 -4.00 9.00
C GLY A 203 2.45 -4.39 7.53
N ILE A 204 2.26 -5.69 7.26
CA ILE A 204 2.10 -6.23 5.91
C ILE A 204 0.76 -5.79 5.29
N GLU A 205 -0.32 -5.82 6.06
CA GLU A 205 -1.65 -5.40 5.56
C GLU A 205 -1.65 -3.94 5.11
N ARG A 206 -1.15 -3.03 5.96
CA ARG A 206 -1.06 -1.59 5.64
C ARG A 206 -0.19 -1.31 4.42
N VAL A 207 0.85 -2.13 4.22
CA VAL A 207 1.74 -2.04 3.06
C VAL A 207 1.00 -2.40 1.77
N VAL A 208 0.23 -3.49 1.80
CA VAL A 208 -0.58 -3.93 0.65
C VAL A 208 -1.62 -2.88 0.30
N ASP A 209 -2.30 -2.28 1.28
CA ASP A 209 -3.31 -1.24 1.04
C ASP A 209 -2.74 0.01 0.38
N ILE A 210 -1.57 0.49 0.83
CA ILE A 210 -0.90 1.65 0.22
C ILE A 210 -0.45 1.32 -1.21
N GLY A 211 0.07 0.11 -1.43
CA GLY A 211 0.45 -0.36 -2.76
C GLY A 211 -0.75 -0.41 -3.72
N GLN A 212 -1.88 -0.97 -3.28
CA GLN A 212 -3.12 -1.01 -4.06
C GLN A 212 -3.66 0.39 -4.37
N ALA A 213 -3.63 1.30 -3.40
CA ALA A 213 -4.06 2.69 -3.59
C ALA A 213 -3.20 3.42 -4.64
N LEU A 214 -1.88 3.22 -4.62
CA LEU A 214 -0.97 3.79 -5.61
C LEU A 214 -1.21 3.24 -7.02
N VAL A 215 -1.41 1.93 -7.16
CA VAL A 215 -1.74 1.30 -8.45
C VAL A 215 -3.06 1.84 -8.99
N LEU A 216 -4.09 1.96 -8.13
CA LEU A 216 -5.37 2.53 -8.51
C LEU A 216 -5.23 3.99 -8.96
N ALA A 217 -4.47 4.80 -8.22
CA ALA A 217 -4.22 6.20 -8.57
C ALA A 217 -3.50 6.33 -9.92
N ALA A 218 -2.50 5.49 -10.18
CA ALA A 218 -1.80 5.45 -11.46
C ALA A 218 -2.74 5.06 -12.62
N LEU A 219 -3.61 4.06 -12.40
CA LEU A 219 -4.58 3.62 -13.39
C LEU A 219 -5.59 4.73 -13.72
N CYS A 220 -6.12 5.41 -12.69
CA CYS A 220 -7.02 6.54 -12.87
C CYS A 220 -6.36 7.66 -13.68
N LEU A 221 -5.11 8.01 -13.37
CA LEU A 221 -4.38 9.04 -14.11
C LEU A 221 -4.22 8.67 -15.60
N LEU A 222 -3.93 7.40 -15.89
CA LEU A 222 -3.80 6.90 -17.26
C LEU A 222 -5.14 7.00 -18.01
N VAL A 223 -6.24 6.59 -17.38
CA VAL A 223 -7.58 6.68 -17.96
C VAL A 223 -7.95 8.14 -18.24
N PHE A 224 -7.78 9.04 -17.28
CA PHE A 224 -8.06 10.47 -17.48
C PHE A 224 -7.17 11.09 -18.57
N GLY A 225 -5.90 10.69 -18.64
CA GLY A 225 -4.99 11.10 -19.70
C GLY A 225 -5.48 10.64 -21.08
N ALA A 226 -5.87 9.37 -21.22
CA ALA A 226 -6.38 8.82 -22.47
C ALA A 226 -7.69 9.50 -22.91
N VAL A 227 -8.61 9.76 -21.97
CA VAL A 227 -9.85 10.50 -22.25
C VAL A 227 -9.54 11.93 -22.69
N GLY A 228 -8.64 12.62 -22.01
CA GLY A 228 -8.20 13.97 -22.37
C GLY A 228 -7.64 14.02 -23.80
N ILE A 229 -6.77 13.06 -24.14
CA ILE A 229 -6.21 12.92 -25.49
C ILE A 229 -7.30 12.67 -26.54
N ALA A 230 -8.25 11.77 -26.26
CA ALA A 230 -9.33 11.46 -27.17
C ALA A 230 -10.23 12.69 -27.44
N VAL A 231 -10.52 13.49 -26.41
CA VAL A 231 -11.28 14.74 -26.53
C VAL A 231 -10.51 15.76 -27.39
N LEU A 232 -9.19 15.90 -27.16
CA LEU A 232 -8.36 16.80 -27.96
C LEU A 232 -8.30 16.39 -29.43
N LEU A 233 -8.10 15.10 -29.72
CA LEU A 233 -8.10 14.58 -31.10
C LEU A 233 -9.45 14.80 -31.79
N ARG A 234 -10.56 14.55 -31.08
CA ARG A 234 -11.89 14.78 -31.64
C ARG A 234 -12.10 16.25 -32.02
N ARG A 235 -11.76 17.18 -31.11
CA ARG A 235 -12.02 18.61 -31.28
C ARG A 235 -11.09 19.28 -32.30
N HIS A 236 -9.82 18.87 -32.35
CA HIS A 236 -8.82 19.57 -33.15
C HIS A 236 -8.45 18.87 -34.46
N VAL A 237 -8.77 17.60 -34.62
CA VAL A 237 -8.48 16.84 -35.85
C VAL A 237 -9.77 16.42 -36.53
N ARG A 238 -10.62 15.65 -35.83
CA ARG A 238 -11.80 15.05 -36.45
C ARG A 238 -12.83 16.09 -36.88
N GLU A 239 -13.26 16.97 -35.97
CA GLU A 239 -14.24 18.02 -36.29
C GLU A 239 -13.80 18.91 -37.46
N PRO A 240 -12.52 19.35 -37.54
CA PRO A 240 -12.01 20.05 -38.72
C PRO A 240 -12.01 19.27 -40.02
N VAL A 241 -11.63 17.99 -39.98
CA VAL A 241 -11.61 17.13 -41.17
C VAL A 241 -13.03 16.91 -41.69
N ASP A 242 -13.98 16.62 -40.78
CA ASP A 242 -15.38 16.42 -41.13
C ASP A 242 -15.98 17.71 -41.74
N ALA A 243 -15.70 18.88 -41.16
CA ALA A 243 -16.16 20.17 -41.69
C ALA A 243 -15.53 20.52 -43.06
N LEU A 244 -14.25 20.20 -43.26
CA LEU A 244 -13.59 20.40 -44.55
C LEU A 244 -14.20 19.47 -45.62
N LEU A 245 -14.42 18.20 -45.29
CA LEU A 245 -15.06 17.22 -46.19
C LEU A 245 -16.48 17.65 -46.56
N GLU A 246 -17.28 18.11 -45.59
CA GLU A 246 -18.64 18.60 -45.84
C GLU A 246 -18.62 19.80 -46.82
N SER A 247 -17.74 20.78 -46.57
CA SER A 247 -17.60 21.94 -47.46
C SER A 247 -17.14 21.58 -48.88
N LEU A 248 -16.31 20.54 -49.01
CA LEU A 248 -15.86 19.99 -50.29
C LEU A 248 -17.03 19.34 -51.05
N THR A 249 -17.80 18.48 -50.38
CA THR A 249 -18.96 17.83 -50.98
C THR A 249 -20.06 18.82 -51.38
N GLU A 250 -20.28 19.88 -50.60
CA GLU A 250 -21.21 20.96 -50.96
C GLU A 250 -20.74 21.73 -52.20
N SER A 251 -19.44 21.97 -52.33
CA SER A 251 -18.87 22.65 -53.50
C SER A 251 -19.02 21.85 -54.80
N GLU A 252 -18.90 20.52 -54.72
CA GLU A 252 -19.12 19.62 -55.85
C GLU A 252 -20.60 19.56 -56.27
N ALA A 253 -21.52 19.74 -55.31
CA ALA A 253 -22.96 19.76 -55.51
C ALA A 253 -23.52 21.02 -56.22
N ARG A 254 -22.63 21.86 -56.80
CA ARG A 254 -22.89 23.05 -57.65
C ARG A 254 -23.14 24.39 -56.93
N ASP A 255 -22.92 24.51 -55.63
CA ASP A 255 -22.95 25.80 -54.94
C ASP A 255 -21.56 26.45 -54.85
N TYR A 256 -21.07 26.97 -55.98
CA TYR A 256 -19.74 27.60 -56.09
C TYR A 256 -19.60 28.92 -55.30
N GLY A 257 -20.68 29.43 -54.71
CA GLY A 257 -20.68 30.71 -53.99
C GLY A 257 -20.13 30.65 -52.56
N GLN A 258 -20.16 29.47 -51.92
CA GLN A 258 -19.76 29.31 -50.52
C GLN A 258 -18.22 29.20 -50.41
N PRO A 259 -17.54 29.93 -49.51
CA PRO A 259 -16.11 29.74 -49.28
C PRO A 259 -15.83 28.40 -48.60
N ILE A 260 -14.75 27.71 -49.00
CA ILE A 260 -14.33 26.46 -48.35
C ILE A 260 -14.02 26.71 -46.87
N TRP A 261 -14.47 25.78 -46.02
CA TRP A 261 -14.32 25.88 -44.59
C TRP A 261 -12.84 25.94 -44.20
N GLY A 262 -12.50 26.80 -43.23
CA GLY A 262 -11.14 26.86 -42.68
C GLY A 262 -10.15 27.73 -43.45
N THR A 263 -10.54 28.42 -44.53
CA THR A 263 -9.67 29.37 -45.26
C THR A 263 -9.20 30.59 -44.47
N GLN A 264 -9.71 30.79 -43.24
CA GLN A 264 -9.21 31.82 -42.32
C GLN A 264 -8.30 31.26 -41.21
N ARG A 265 -8.08 29.95 -41.17
CA ARG A 265 -7.20 29.34 -40.18
C ARG A 265 -5.74 29.55 -40.58
N THR A 266 -4.88 29.75 -39.59
CA THR A 266 -3.43 29.92 -39.76
C THR A 266 -2.64 28.64 -39.56
N ASP A 267 -3.33 27.51 -39.36
CA ASP A 267 -2.73 26.19 -39.12
C ASP A 267 -2.69 25.35 -40.41
N GLU A 268 -2.28 24.09 -40.27
CA GLU A 268 -2.10 23.16 -41.38
C GLU A 268 -3.43 22.85 -42.09
N PHE A 269 -4.56 22.88 -41.38
CA PHE A 269 -5.88 22.75 -41.98
C PHE A 269 -6.25 23.98 -42.82
N GLY A 270 -5.85 25.18 -42.38
CA GLY A 270 -6.01 26.41 -43.17
C GLY A 270 -5.16 26.42 -44.45
N ALA A 271 -3.93 25.92 -44.38
CA ALA A 271 -3.09 25.73 -45.56
C ALA A 271 -3.72 24.75 -46.56
N LEU A 272 -4.31 23.66 -46.07
CA LEU A 272 -5.08 22.70 -46.87
C LEU A 272 -6.30 23.37 -47.51
N ALA A 273 -7.12 24.07 -46.72
CA ALA A 273 -8.30 24.78 -47.20
C ALA A 273 -7.97 25.81 -48.29
N HIS A 274 -6.87 26.57 -48.15
CA HIS A 274 -6.39 27.48 -49.19
C HIS A 274 -5.93 26.77 -50.46
N GLY A 275 -5.25 25.62 -50.33
CA GLY A 275 -4.85 24.80 -51.48
C GLY A 275 -6.06 24.33 -52.28
N VAL A 276 -7.09 23.83 -51.58
CA VAL A 276 -8.35 23.41 -52.20
C VAL A 276 -9.09 24.60 -52.83
N GLU A 277 -9.16 25.75 -52.17
CA GLU A 277 -9.82 26.94 -52.71
C GLU A 277 -9.12 27.46 -53.98
N ARG A 278 -7.78 27.33 -54.05
CA ARG A 278 -7.03 27.64 -55.28
C ARG A 278 -7.36 26.68 -56.41
N LEU A 279 -7.46 25.38 -56.12
CA LEU A 279 -7.88 24.36 -57.10
C LEU A 279 -9.30 24.59 -57.61
N ARG A 280 -10.23 25.01 -56.74
CA ARG A 280 -11.61 25.32 -57.14
C ARG A 280 -11.71 26.50 -58.12
N ARG A 281 -10.80 27.47 -58.01
CA ARG A 281 -10.79 28.68 -58.84
C ARG A 281 -9.99 28.54 -60.15
N ALA A 282 -9.18 27.49 -60.27
CA ALA A 282 -8.37 27.20 -61.45
C ALA A 282 -9.20 26.50 -62.52
#